data_AF-A0A7X7ANA0-F1
#
_entry.id   AF-A0A7X7ANA0-F1
#
_cell.length_a   1.000
_cell.length_b   1.000
_cell.length_c   1.000
_cell.angle_alpha   90.00
_cell.angle_beta   90.00
_cell.angle_gamma   90.00
#
_symmetry.space_group_name_H-M   'P 1'
#
loop_
_entity.id
_entity.type
_entity.pdbx_description
1 polymer ?
#
loop_
_entity_poly.entity_id
_entity_poly.type
_entity_poly.pdbx_seq_one_letter_code
_entity_poly.pdbx_strand_id
1 'polypeptide(L)'
;MILRKALSILLVLTITLSVLVSFFPAWQRVSLERANRQLELAVEYGELERLSRWAGMEVEEVLRLLQRQGVTGVLFKEENLADLATRQLWIRTGGELLAAGEGAGIPPEEIVSDYTYILTWDEELANRLKGHISLKGGPARLLEGEGLYLVETRLSQAELKILGLGFSREGLTLARAAGLNILLQIQSWPQASPEKVGELISLLGQEEGLIALLFNDGILPGYPDSLPVLAESIRQLDVPVGIIEFFPQAGLDSLVQSLGKKAVRLHAISDREMAGKMTPQRGVERFALAAAERNNRILLARFFFKPEIRDLLAYNLNYMGSLSAALKNQGFTFGPAVPFGSLPVSRLSLFLIGLGVIAGGVFLCHWLMPARWAFILGALGFLGWLAILALGRIDEGRLLMALGAVVIYP
;
A
#
# COMPACT_ATOMS: atom_id res chain seq x y z
N MET A 1 21.01 2.05 57.96
CA MET A 1 19.54 1.94 57.88
C MET A 1 18.90 3.14 57.15
N ILE A 2 19.25 4.38 57.53
CA ILE A 2 18.72 5.62 56.93
C ILE A 2 19.03 5.73 55.42
N LEU A 3 20.28 5.46 55.01
CA LEU A 3 20.70 5.55 53.60
C LEU A 3 19.95 4.58 52.67
N ARG A 4 19.66 3.36 53.15
CA ARG A 4 18.87 2.38 52.39
C ARG A 4 17.43 2.85 52.18
N LYS A 5 16.82 3.40 53.23
CA LYS A 5 15.45 3.92 53.19
C LYS A 5 15.33 5.12 52.24
N ALA A 6 16.28 6.06 52.30
CA ALA A 6 16.33 7.21 51.39
C ALA A 6 16.47 6.77 49.91
N LEU A 7 17.29 5.76 49.65
CA LEU A 7 17.53 5.23 48.31
C LEU A 7 16.32 4.51 47.72
N SER A 8 15.61 3.71 48.54
CA SER A 8 14.34 3.12 48.13
C SER A 8 13.28 4.19 47.80
N ILE A 9 13.20 5.25 48.60
CA ILE A 9 12.29 6.38 48.34
C ILE A 9 12.63 7.05 47.00
N LEU A 10 13.91 7.28 46.72
CA LEU A 10 14.36 7.89 45.45
C LEU A 10 14.00 7.04 44.22
N LEU A 11 14.19 5.72 44.31
CA LEU A 11 13.82 4.80 43.22
C LEU A 11 12.31 4.81 42.97
N VAL A 12 11.50 4.75 44.04
CA VAL A 12 10.04 4.81 43.93
C VAL A 12 9.57 6.15 43.35
N LEU A 13 10.17 7.28 43.76
CA LEU A 13 9.87 8.58 43.19
C LEU A 13 10.22 8.64 41.70
N THR A 14 11.36 8.07 41.29
CA THR A 14 11.78 7.99 39.89
C THR A 14 10.79 7.18 39.06
N ILE A 15 10.37 6.00 39.54
CA ILE A 15 9.37 5.16 38.88
C ILE A 15 8.04 5.91 38.77
N THR A 16 7.58 6.53 39.86
CA THR A 16 6.32 7.28 39.90
C THR A 16 6.33 8.43 38.90
N LEU A 17 7.40 9.22 38.86
CA LEU A 17 7.55 10.31 37.90
C LEU A 17 7.55 9.79 36.46
N SER A 18 8.20 8.66 36.20
CA SER A 18 8.26 8.04 34.87
C SER A 18 6.89 7.59 34.38
N VAL A 19 6.08 7.02 35.28
CA VAL A 19 4.68 6.66 35.00
C VAL A 19 3.84 7.92 34.74
N LEU A 20 4.02 8.98 35.53
CA LEU A 20 3.32 10.24 35.29
C LEU A 20 3.66 10.85 33.92
N VAL A 21 4.95 10.81 33.54
CA VAL A 21 5.40 11.31 32.23
C VAL A 21 4.90 10.44 31.08
N SER A 22 4.74 9.13 31.27
CA SER A 22 4.27 8.23 30.21
C SER A 22 2.82 8.47 29.79
N PHE A 23 1.99 9.06 30.66
CA PHE A 23 0.63 9.48 30.29
C PHE A 23 0.61 10.52 29.17
N PHE A 24 1.62 11.39 29.08
CA PHE A 24 1.63 12.45 28.08
C PHE A 24 1.78 11.90 26.64
N PRO A 25 2.79 11.07 26.30
CA PRO A 25 2.86 10.40 25.00
C PRO A 25 1.66 9.48 24.72
N ALA A 26 1.10 8.83 25.75
CA ALA A 26 -0.10 8.01 25.60
C ALA A 26 -1.30 8.87 25.20
N TRP A 27 -1.50 10.02 25.85
CA TRP A 27 -2.56 10.97 25.50
C TRP A 27 -2.37 11.57 24.10
N GLN A 28 -1.14 11.93 23.72
CA GLN A 28 -0.84 12.38 22.36
C GLN A 28 -1.23 11.33 21.32
N ARG A 29 -0.89 10.05 21.57
CA ARG A 29 -1.26 8.95 20.68
C ARG A 29 -2.77 8.81 20.55
N VAL A 30 -3.49 8.78 21.66
CA VAL A 30 -4.96 8.72 21.66
C VAL A 30 -5.56 9.90 20.91
N SER A 31 -4.98 11.09 21.06
CA SER A 31 -5.44 12.30 20.38
C SER A 31 -5.23 12.23 18.87
N LEU A 32 -4.08 11.73 18.41
CA LEU A 32 -3.81 11.52 16.98
C LEU A 32 -4.71 10.43 16.38
N GLU A 33 -4.92 9.32 17.09
CA GLU A 33 -5.82 8.25 16.65
C GLU A 33 -7.28 8.73 16.57
N ARG A 34 -7.72 9.56 17.52
CA ARG A 34 -9.05 10.20 17.49
C ARG A 34 -9.19 11.26 16.41
N ALA A 35 -8.11 11.96 16.06
CA ALA A 35 -8.11 12.93 14.98
C ALA A 35 -8.12 12.26 13.60
N ASN A 36 -7.46 11.10 13.45
CA ASN A 36 -7.39 10.35 12.20
C ASN A 36 -8.43 9.22 12.18
N ARG A 37 -9.70 9.57 11.91
CA ARG A 37 -10.83 8.62 11.73
C ARG A 37 -11.34 8.57 10.28
N GLN A 38 -10.59 9.14 9.36
CA GLN A 38 -10.95 9.14 7.95
C GLN A 38 -10.51 7.82 7.32
N LEU A 39 -11.44 7.17 6.61
CA LEU A 39 -11.22 5.91 5.92
C LEU A 39 -11.52 6.04 4.44
N GLU A 40 -10.67 5.42 3.65
CA GLU A 40 -10.91 5.14 2.25
C GLU A 40 -11.45 3.72 2.13
N LEU A 41 -12.71 3.58 1.72
CA LEU A 41 -13.28 2.28 1.36
C LEU A 41 -13.15 2.11 -0.15
N ALA A 42 -12.19 1.31 -0.57
CA ALA A 42 -11.87 1.11 -1.98
C ALA A 42 -12.28 -0.28 -2.47
N VAL A 43 -12.55 -0.39 -3.76
CA VAL A 43 -12.77 -1.66 -4.48
C VAL A 43 -11.79 -1.77 -5.65
N GLU A 44 -11.52 -2.99 -6.12
CA GLU A 44 -10.66 -3.19 -7.29
C GLU A 44 -11.44 -3.01 -8.60
N TYR A 45 -10.89 -2.24 -9.54
CA TYR A 45 -11.54 -1.98 -10.83
C TYR A 45 -11.83 -3.27 -11.62
N GLY A 46 -10.88 -4.20 -11.69
CA GLY A 46 -11.09 -5.48 -12.40
C GLY A 46 -12.20 -6.34 -11.81
N GLU A 47 -12.41 -6.31 -10.49
CA GLU A 47 -13.55 -6.98 -9.85
C GLU A 47 -14.87 -6.25 -10.14
N LEU A 48 -14.83 -4.92 -10.23
CA LEU A 48 -15.99 -4.12 -10.59
C LEU A 48 -16.46 -4.41 -12.02
N GLU A 49 -15.54 -4.46 -13.00
CA GLU A 49 -15.87 -4.84 -14.37
C GLU A 49 -16.45 -6.26 -14.44
N ARG A 50 -15.89 -7.18 -13.65
CA ARG A 50 -16.44 -8.54 -13.54
C ARG A 50 -17.85 -8.51 -12.98
N LEU A 51 -18.11 -7.74 -11.93
CA LEU A 51 -19.44 -7.62 -11.33
C LEU A 51 -20.44 -7.01 -12.32
N SER A 52 -20.03 -5.99 -13.06
CA SER A 52 -20.82 -5.33 -14.11
C SER A 52 -21.27 -6.31 -15.19
N ARG A 53 -20.35 -7.15 -15.68
CA ARG A 53 -20.64 -8.18 -16.68
C ARG A 53 -21.65 -9.22 -16.18
N TRP A 54 -21.52 -9.64 -14.92
CA TRP A 54 -22.49 -10.58 -14.32
C TRP A 54 -23.87 -9.96 -14.09
N ALA A 55 -23.91 -8.66 -13.80
CA ALA A 55 -25.16 -7.92 -13.61
C ALA A 55 -25.83 -7.54 -14.95
N GLY A 56 -25.10 -7.55 -16.06
CA GLY A 56 -25.58 -7.03 -17.35
C GLY A 56 -25.79 -5.51 -17.30
N MET A 57 -25.00 -4.80 -16.50
CA MET A 57 -25.09 -3.35 -16.30
C MET A 57 -23.81 -2.66 -16.76
N GLU A 58 -23.91 -1.37 -17.08
CA GLU A 58 -22.76 -0.53 -17.37
C GLU A 58 -21.92 -0.28 -16.10
N VAL A 59 -20.59 -0.21 -16.30
CA VAL A 59 -19.60 -0.02 -15.23
C VAL A 59 -19.89 1.25 -14.43
N GLU A 60 -20.29 2.32 -15.12
CA GLU A 60 -20.66 3.60 -14.52
C GLU A 60 -21.83 3.46 -13.53
N GLU A 61 -22.84 2.66 -13.88
CA GLU A 61 -24.02 2.48 -13.03
C GLU A 61 -23.67 1.70 -11.77
N VAL A 62 -22.87 0.64 -11.90
CA VAL A 62 -22.37 -0.14 -10.76
C VAL A 62 -21.50 0.73 -9.83
N LEU A 63 -20.62 1.57 -10.38
CA LEU A 63 -19.83 2.54 -9.61
C LEU A 63 -20.72 3.47 -8.78
N ARG A 64 -21.77 4.05 -9.38
CA ARG A 64 -22.72 4.92 -8.67
C ARG A 64 -23.48 4.18 -7.58
N LEU A 65 -23.86 2.91 -7.81
CA LEU A 65 -24.50 2.09 -6.78
C LEU A 65 -23.55 1.81 -5.61
N LEU A 66 -22.29 1.48 -5.87
CA LEU A 66 -21.26 1.27 -4.85
C LEU A 66 -20.94 2.54 -4.06
N GLN A 67 -20.87 3.69 -4.74
CA GLN A 67 -20.70 4.99 -4.09
C GLN A 67 -21.83 5.25 -3.09
N ARG A 68 -23.09 4.96 -3.46
CA ARG A 68 -24.23 5.07 -2.53
C ARG A 68 -24.13 4.13 -1.33
N GLN A 69 -23.43 2.99 -1.48
CA GLN A 69 -23.11 2.08 -0.38
C GLN A 69 -21.89 2.52 0.46
N GLY A 70 -21.27 3.66 0.13
CA GLY A 70 -20.17 4.25 0.89
C GLY A 70 -18.77 3.87 0.41
N VAL A 71 -18.64 3.27 -0.79
CA VAL A 71 -17.35 3.17 -1.47
C VAL A 71 -16.89 4.56 -1.88
N THR A 72 -15.63 4.89 -1.60
CA THR A 72 -15.05 6.22 -1.88
C THR A 72 -13.92 6.19 -2.88
N GLY A 73 -13.39 5.01 -3.21
CA GLY A 73 -12.22 4.91 -4.07
C GLY A 73 -12.19 3.64 -4.91
N VAL A 74 -11.35 3.66 -5.93
CA VAL A 74 -11.11 2.54 -6.83
C VAL A 74 -9.61 2.32 -6.96
N LEU A 75 -9.20 1.07 -6.73
CA LEU A 75 -7.85 0.61 -6.97
C LEU A 75 -7.72 0.11 -8.42
N PHE A 76 -6.82 0.71 -9.16
CA PHE A 76 -6.43 0.29 -10.49
C PHE A 76 -5.07 -0.39 -10.40
N LYS A 77 -4.98 -1.62 -10.90
CA LYS A 77 -3.71 -2.30 -11.17
C LYS A 77 -3.30 -1.98 -12.60
N GLU A 78 -2.00 -1.99 -12.87
CA GLU A 78 -1.55 -1.97 -14.26
C GLU A 78 -2.11 -3.20 -14.99
N GLU A 79 -2.68 -2.97 -16.17
CA GLU A 79 -3.18 -4.00 -17.06
C GLU A 79 -2.00 -4.68 -17.76
N ASN A 80 -2.05 -6.00 -17.89
CA ASN A 80 -1.11 -6.72 -18.75
C ASN A 80 -1.80 -7.13 -20.07
N LEU A 81 -1.04 -7.71 -21.01
CA LEU A 81 -1.60 -8.16 -22.27
C LEU A 81 -2.69 -9.23 -22.11
N ALA A 82 -2.63 -10.09 -21.09
CA ALA A 82 -3.65 -11.11 -20.89
C ALA A 82 -4.99 -10.49 -20.48
N ASP A 83 -4.97 -9.41 -19.69
CA ASP A 83 -6.18 -8.68 -19.31
C ASP A 83 -6.84 -8.04 -20.54
N LEU A 84 -6.03 -7.40 -21.40
CA LEU A 84 -6.50 -6.68 -22.58
C LEU A 84 -6.90 -7.58 -23.76
N ALA A 85 -6.20 -8.70 -23.98
CA ALA A 85 -6.46 -9.62 -25.08
C ALA A 85 -7.84 -10.26 -25.04
N THR A 86 -8.48 -10.26 -23.87
CA THR A 86 -9.85 -10.77 -23.72
C THR A 86 -10.93 -9.82 -24.25
N ARG A 87 -10.56 -8.60 -24.65
CA ARG A 87 -11.54 -7.52 -24.91
C ARG A 87 -11.22 -6.66 -26.14
N GLN A 88 -9.98 -6.19 -26.26
CA GLN A 88 -9.66 -5.00 -27.08
C GLN A 88 -8.49 -5.21 -28.06
N LEU A 89 -7.78 -6.33 -27.96
CA LEU A 89 -6.60 -6.58 -28.80
C LEU A 89 -6.41 -8.05 -29.13
N TRP A 90 -5.59 -8.28 -30.16
CA TRP A 90 -5.07 -9.60 -30.53
C TRP A 90 -3.55 -9.57 -30.51
N ILE A 91 -2.97 -10.74 -30.27
CA ILE A 91 -1.52 -10.91 -30.26
C ILE A 91 -1.18 -11.95 -31.32
N ARG A 92 -0.24 -11.62 -32.19
CA ARG A 92 0.27 -12.50 -33.24
C ARG A 92 1.78 -12.41 -33.31
N THR A 93 2.40 -13.50 -33.76
CA THR A 93 3.79 -13.43 -34.21
C THR A 93 3.86 -12.90 -35.64
N GLY A 94 5.00 -12.33 -36.04
CA GLY A 94 5.18 -11.92 -37.43
C GLY A 94 5.02 -13.08 -38.41
N GLY A 95 5.51 -14.27 -38.04
CA GLY A 95 5.32 -15.49 -38.83
C GLY A 95 3.84 -15.85 -39.03
N GLU A 96 3.00 -15.68 -38.00
CA GLU A 96 1.55 -15.88 -38.11
C GLU A 96 0.90 -14.84 -39.04
N LEU A 97 1.27 -13.57 -38.94
CA LEU A 97 0.73 -12.51 -39.80
C LEU A 97 1.11 -12.73 -41.28
N LEU A 98 2.37 -13.07 -41.53
CA LEU A 98 2.87 -13.38 -42.87
C LEU A 98 2.18 -14.61 -43.46
N ALA A 99 1.97 -15.67 -42.65
CA ALA A 99 1.31 -16.89 -43.10
C ALA A 99 -0.20 -16.69 -43.37
N ALA A 100 -0.86 -15.87 -42.57
CA ALA A 100 -2.29 -15.58 -42.72
C ALA A 100 -2.58 -14.61 -43.88
N GLY A 101 -1.58 -13.87 -44.38
CA GLY A 101 -1.79 -12.75 -45.29
C GLY A 101 -2.57 -11.60 -44.63
N GLU A 102 -2.73 -11.64 -43.31
CA GLU A 102 -3.43 -10.67 -42.47
C GLU A 102 -2.50 -9.49 -42.19
N GLY A 103 -2.06 -8.80 -43.25
CA GLY A 103 -1.31 -7.55 -43.13
C GLY A 103 -2.21 -6.34 -42.83
N ALA A 104 -3.53 -6.46 -42.96
CA ALA A 104 -4.48 -5.33 -42.78
C ALA A 104 -4.01 -4.03 -43.48
N GLY A 105 -3.42 -4.14 -44.67
CA GLY A 105 -2.85 -3.01 -45.42
C GLY A 105 -1.37 -2.71 -45.18
N ILE A 106 -0.72 -3.39 -44.23
CA ILE A 106 0.73 -3.29 -43.96
C ILE A 106 1.51 -4.16 -44.96
N PRO A 107 2.53 -3.60 -45.65
CA PRO A 107 3.38 -4.37 -46.56
C PRO A 107 4.08 -5.54 -45.85
N PRO A 108 4.11 -6.75 -46.44
CA PRO A 108 4.81 -7.90 -45.85
C PRO A 108 6.29 -7.65 -45.56
N GLU A 109 6.93 -6.73 -46.27
CA GLU A 109 8.33 -6.33 -46.09
C GLU A 109 8.58 -5.60 -44.76
N GLU A 110 7.54 -5.01 -44.17
CA GLU A 110 7.62 -4.34 -42.86
C GLU A 110 7.40 -5.30 -41.68
N ILE A 111 6.92 -6.52 -41.95
CA ILE A 111 6.62 -7.50 -40.91
C ILE A 111 7.82 -8.44 -40.71
N VAL A 112 8.38 -8.45 -39.51
CA VAL A 112 9.50 -9.31 -39.11
C VAL A 112 8.97 -10.57 -38.43
N SER A 113 9.29 -11.74 -38.99
CA SER A 113 8.75 -13.04 -38.55
C SER A 113 8.89 -13.31 -37.04
N ASP A 114 10.04 -12.94 -36.46
CA ASP A 114 10.39 -13.24 -35.07
C ASP A 114 9.83 -12.23 -34.06
N TYR A 115 9.15 -11.18 -34.52
CA TYR A 115 8.60 -10.14 -33.64
C TYR A 115 7.18 -10.48 -33.20
N THR A 116 6.78 -9.86 -32.09
CA THR A 116 5.40 -9.91 -31.60
C THR A 116 4.66 -8.66 -32.04
N TYR A 117 3.46 -8.83 -32.57
CA TYR A 117 2.57 -7.76 -32.98
C TYR A 117 1.31 -7.77 -32.12
N ILE A 118 0.99 -6.62 -31.54
CA ILE A 118 -0.24 -6.39 -30.81
C ILE A 118 -1.17 -5.58 -31.70
N LEU A 119 -2.30 -6.17 -32.08
CA LEU A 119 -3.24 -5.59 -33.02
C LEU A 119 -4.44 -5.02 -32.26
N THR A 120 -4.82 -3.78 -32.56
CA THR A 120 -6.02 -3.15 -32.01
C THR A 120 -6.61 -2.14 -32.99
N TRP A 121 -7.92 -1.92 -32.90
CA TRP A 121 -8.63 -0.89 -33.65
C TRP A 121 -8.66 0.46 -32.92
N ASP A 122 -8.16 0.50 -31.68
CA ASP A 122 -8.15 1.68 -30.83
C ASP A 122 -6.77 2.36 -30.88
N GLU A 123 -6.72 3.53 -31.49
CA GLU A 123 -5.51 4.35 -31.63
C GLU A 123 -4.94 4.79 -30.26
N GLU A 124 -5.80 5.13 -29.31
CA GLU A 124 -5.39 5.58 -27.98
C GLU A 124 -4.75 4.42 -27.21
N LEU A 125 -5.37 3.24 -27.30
CA LEU A 125 -4.80 2.01 -26.75
C LEU A 125 -3.44 1.69 -27.41
N ALA A 126 -3.34 1.76 -28.73
CA ALA A 126 -2.09 1.47 -29.44
C ALA A 126 -0.96 2.41 -29.01
N ASN A 127 -1.24 3.71 -28.90
CA ASN A 127 -0.28 4.70 -28.42
C ASN A 127 0.13 4.46 -26.96
N ARG A 128 -0.82 4.11 -26.08
CA ARG A 128 -0.53 3.72 -24.69
C ARG A 128 0.40 2.52 -24.64
N LEU A 129 0.08 1.45 -25.36
CA LEU A 129 0.89 0.23 -25.41
C LEU A 129 2.31 0.52 -25.89
N LYS A 130 2.46 1.24 -27.00
CA LYS A 130 3.78 1.66 -27.51
C LYS A 130 4.56 2.44 -26.45
N GLY A 131 3.91 3.43 -25.81
CA GLY A 131 4.52 4.28 -24.78
C GLY A 131 5.02 3.48 -23.58
N HIS A 132 4.16 2.63 -22.99
CA HIS A 132 4.52 1.83 -21.83
C HIS A 132 5.57 0.76 -22.13
N ILE A 133 5.51 0.09 -23.29
CA ILE A 133 6.54 -0.89 -23.69
C ILE A 133 7.89 -0.19 -23.85
N SER A 134 7.91 0.97 -24.54
CA SER A 134 9.12 1.78 -24.75
C SER A 134 9.72 2.26 -23.42
N LEU A 135 8.87 2.80 -22.54
CA LEU A 135 9.26 3.26 -21.22
C LEU A 135 9.87 2.13 -20.39
N LYS A 136 9.28 0.94 -20.45
CA LYS A 136 9.76 -0.24 -19.71
C LYS A 136 10.90 -0.98 -20.42
N GLY A 137 11.48 -0.38 -21.47
CA GLY A 137 12.71 -0.84 -22.12
C GLY A 137 12.54 -1.85 -23.24
N GLY A 138 11.32 -2.21 -23.60
CA GLY A 138 11.06 -2.95 -24.82
C GLY A 138 11.10 -2.01 -26.03
N PRO A 139 11.77 -2.36 -27.14
CA PRO A 139 11.60 -1.61 -28.38
C PRO A 139 10.16 -1.77 -28.84
N ALA A 140 9.46 -0.65 -29.06
CA ALA A 140 8.12 -0.65 -29.61
C ALA A 140 7.97 0.34 -30.75
N ARG A 141 7.35 -0.10 -31.84
CA ARG A 141 7.00 0.75 -32.98
C ARG A 141 5.51 0.60 -33.27
N LEU A 142 4.88 1.72 -33.63
CA LEU A 142 3.51 1.70 -34.12
C LEU A 142 3.55 1.64 -35.65
N LEU A 143 2.86 0.66 -36.21
CA LEU A 143 2.56 0.53 -37.63
C LEU A 143 1.06 0.75 -37.81
N GLU A 144 0.68 1.50 -38.82
CA GLU A 144 -0.71 1.85 -39.12
C GLU A 144 -1.09 1.22 -40.45
N GLY A 145 -2.12 0.37 -40.43
CA GLY A 145 -2.73 -0.21 -41.61
C GLY A 145 -4.03 0.52 -41.99
N GLU A 146 -4.96 -0.19 -42.63
CA GLU A 146 -6.29 0.32 -42.97
C GLU A 146 -7.21 0.34 -41.73
N GLY A 147 -6.95 1.27 -40.81
CA GLY A 147 -7.68 1.43 -39.55
C GLY A 147 -7.28 0.45 -38.44
N LEU A 148 -6.40 -0.51 -38.75
CA LEU A 148 -5.81 -1.41 -37.76
C LEU A 148 -4.44 -0.91 -37.32
N TYR A 149 -4.25 -0.79 -36.01
CA TYR A 149 -2.98 -0.39 -35.41
C TYR A 149 -2.21 -1.60 -34.91
N LEU A 150 -0.93 -1.70 -35.30
CA LEU A 150 -0.03 -2.76 -34.90
C LEU A 150 1.10 -2.17 -34.04
N VAL A 151 1.14 -2.57 -32.78
CA VAL A 151 2.30 -2.29 -31.92
C VAL A 151 3.27 -3.44 -32.06
N GLU A 152 4.33 -3.19 -32.82
CA GLU A 152 5.46 -4.09 -33.02
C GLU A 152 6.38 -4.06 -31.81
N THR A 153 6.82 -5.22 -31.32
CA THR A 153 7.87 -5.32 -30.30
C THR A 153 8.70 -6.60 -30.42
N ARG A 154 9.94 -6.52 -29.93
CA ARG A 154 10.84 -7.67 -29.79
C ARG A 154 10.57 -8.51 -28.54
N LEU A 155 9.69 -8.04 -27.65
CA LEU A 155 9.33 -8.80 -26.46
C LEU A 155 8.46 -9.99 -26.84
N SER A 156 8.72 -11.13 -26.20
CA SER A 156 7.90 -12.33 -26.35
C SER A 156 6.55 -12.15 -25.67
N GLN A 157 5.56 -12.96 -26.06
CA GLN A 157 4.25 -12.98 -25.39
C GLN A 157 4.37 -13.29 -23.89
N ALA A 158 5.38 -14.07 -23.46
CA ALA A 158 5.60 -14.39 -22.05
C ALA A 158 6.08 -13.17 -21.26
N GLU A 159 6.99 -12.38 -21.83
CA GLU A 159 7.49 -11.14 -21.21
C GLU A 159 6.38 -10.07 -21.14
N LEU A 160 5.58 -9.95 -22.20
CA LEU A 160 4.47 -9.00 -22.23
C LEU A 160 3.32 -9.35 -21.27
N LYS A 161 3.17 -10.62 -20.88
CA LYS A 161 2.17 -11.05 -19.88
C LYS A 161 2.51 -10.59 -18.46
N ILE A 162 3.79 -10.41 -18.15
CA ILE A 162 4.24 -9.95 -16.83
C ILE A 162 4.58 -8.46 -16.81
N LEU A 163 4.43 -7.77 -17.95
CA LEU A 163 4.69 -6.36 -18.08
C LEU A 163 3.38 -5.58 -17.84
N GLY A 164 3.38 -4.67 -16.87
CA GLY A 164 2.28 -3.69 -16.73
C GLY A 164 2.31 -2.68 -17.89
N LEU A 165 1.17 -2.45 -18.53
CA LEU A 165 1.02 -1.64 -19.74
C LEU A 165 0.18 -0.39 -19.49
N GLY A 166 0.26 0.13 -18.26
CA GLY A 166 -0.52 1.27 -17.80
C GLY A 166 -1.90 0.89 -17.29
N PHE A 167 -2.76 1.89 -17.13
CA PHE A 167 -4.07 1.77 -16.50
C PHE A 167 -5.21 2.03 -17.50
N SER A 168 -6.38 1.47 -17.26
CA SER A 168 -7.58 1.70 -18.08
C SER A 168 -8.00 3.18 -18.01
N ARG A 169 -7.84 3.92 -19.12
CA ARG A 169 -8.22 5.33 -19.21
C ARG A 169 -9.73 5.53 -19.08
N GLU A 170 -10.50 4.64 -19.69
CA GLU A 170 -11.95 4.59 -19.54
C GLU A 170 -12.31 4.42 -18.06
N GLY A 171 -11.72 3.43 -17.38
CA GLY A 171 -11.98 3.19 -15.96
C GLY A 171 -11.62 4.37 -15.06
N LEU A 172 -10.46 5.01 -15.28
CA LEU A 172 -10.05 6.21 -14.55
C LEU A 172 -11.03 7.37 -14.76
N THR A 173 -11.49 7.56 -16.00
CA THR A 173 -12.48 8.59 -16.35
C THR A 173 -13.81 8.33 -15.67
N LEU A 174 -14.29 7.08 -15.68
CA LEU A 174 -15.52 6.68 -15.01
C LEU A 174 -15.45 6.85 -13.49
N ALA A 175 -14.34 6.48 -12.87
CA ALA A 175 -14.14 6.68 -11.43
C ALA A 175 -14.15 8.17 -11.05
N ARG A 176 -13.48 9.01 -11.86
CA ARG A 176 -13.46 10.47 -11.67
C ARG A 176 -14.85 11.09 -11.85
N ALA A 177 -15.58 10.69 -12.90
CA ALA A 177 -16.94 11.13 -13.15
C ALA A 177 -17.90 10.73 -12.02
N ALA A 178 -17.66 9.58 -11.39
CA ALA A 178 -18.38 9.14 -10.20
C ALA A 178 -17.93 9.85 -8.91
N GLY A 179 -16.89 10.69 -8.94
CA GLY A 179 -16.36 11.38 -7.76
C GLY A 179 -15.64 10.45 -6.77
N LEU A 180 -15.06 9.36 -7.28
CA LEU A 180 -14.30 8.39 -6.50
C LEU A 180 -12.80 8.69 -6.58
N ASN A 181 -12.10 8.46 -5.47
CA ASN A 181 -10.66 8.59 -5.38
C ASN A 181 -9.94 7.48 -6.16
N ILE A 182 -8.76 7.77 -6.70
CA ILE A 182 -7.97 6.84 -7.48
C ILE A 182 -6.78 6.36 -6.65
N LEU A 183 -6.61 5.04 -6.60
CA LEU A 183 -5.42 4.40 -6.09
C LEU A 183 -4.78 3.65 -7.26
N LEU A 184 -3.49 3.86 -7.49
CA LEU A 184 -2.76 3.18 -8.56
C LEU A 184 -1.78 2.18 -7.97
N GLN A 185 -1.82 0.95 -8.47
CA GLN A 185 -0.91 -0.12 -8.08
C GLN A 185 0.00 -0.48 -9.26
N ILE A 186 1.26 -0.07 -9.16
CA ILE A 186 2.26 -0.27 -10.21
C ILE A 186 2.96 -1.62 -10.07
N GLN A 187 3.29 -2.22 -11.20
CA GLN A 187 4.09 -3.43 -11.27
C GLN A 187 5.57 -3.09 -11.40
N SER A 188 6.40 -3.98 -10.89
CA SER A 188 7.84 -4.01 -11.15
C SER A 188 8.11 -4.61 -12.51
N TRP A 189 9.19 -4.17 -13.16
CA TRP A 189 9.59 -4.68 -14.47
C TRP A 189 11.11 -4.87 -14.55
N PRO A 190 11.59 -5.74 -15.47
CA PRO A 190 13.01 -5.92 -15.71
C PRO A 190 13.70 -4.62 -16.16
N GLN A 191 14.94 -4.40 -15.71
CA GLN A 191 15.76 -3.26 -16.15
C GLN A 191 15.11 -1.88 -15.91
N ALA A 192 14.37 -1.75 -14.81
CA ALA A 192 13.80 -0.48 -14.36
C ALA A 192 14.90 0.52 -13.92
N SER A 193 15.45 1.25 -14.90
CA SER A 193 16.48 2.26 -14.67
C SER A 193 15.92 3.49 -13.93
N PRO A 194 16.78 4.28 -13.25
CA PRO A 194 16.33 5.46 -12.51
C PRO A 194 15.53 6.44 -13.36
N GLU A 195 15.95 6.66 -14.61
CA GLU A 195 15.30 7.58 -15.55
C GLU A 195 13.87 7.12 -15.87
N LYS A 196 13.71 5.83 -16.20
CA LYS A 196 12.42 5.23 -16.56
C LYS A 196 11.45 5.19 -15.38
N VAL A 197 11.98 4.92 -14.18
CA VAL A 197 11.18 4.97 -12.95
C VAL A 197 10.68 6.39 -12.71
N GLY A 198 11.54 7.40 -12.83
CA GLY A 198 11.13 8.80 -12.70
C GLY A 198 10.10 9.23 -13.75
N GLU A 199 10.28 8.80 -14.99
CA GLU A 199 9.34 9.06 -16.10
C GLU A 199 7.95 8.45 -15.81
N LEU A 200 7.89 7.18 -15.38
CA LEU A 200 6.63 6.54 -15.01
C LEU A 200 5.90 7.33 -13.93
N ILE A 201 6.58 7.64 -12.82
CA ILE A 201 5.97 8.36 -11.70
C ILE A 201 5.50 9.76 -12.12
N SER A 202 6.25 10.43 -13.00
CA SER A 202 5.85 11.74 -13.55
C SER A 202 4.57 11.66 -14.39
N LEU A 203 4.40 10.58 -15.18
CA LEU A 203 3.16 10.33 -15.92
C LEU A 203 1.98 10.12 -14.95
N LEU A 204 2.17 9.34 -13.88
CA LEU A 204 1.10 9.12 -12.89
C LEU A 204 0.71 10.37 -12.12
N GLY A 205 1.65 11.32 -11.97
CA GLY A 205 1.38 12.62 -11.35
C GLY A 205 0.38 13.50 -12.08
N GLN A 206 0.08 13.18 -13.34
CA GLN A 206 -0.91 13.90 -14.15
C GLN A 206 -2.33 13.39 -13.88
N GLU A 207 -2.48 12.28 -13.15
CA GLU A 207 -3.78 11.68 -12.86
C GLU A 207 -4.50 12.43 -11.72
N GLU A 208 -5.54 13.18 -12.10
CA GLU A 208 -6.43 13.85 -11.16
C GLU A 208 -7.15 12.83 -10.26
N GLY A 209 -7.20 13.11 -8.95
CA GLY A 209 -7.87 12.25 -7.98
C GLY A 209 -6.99 11.11 -7.45
N LEU A 210 -5.71 11.04 -7.83
CA LEU A 210 -4.74 10.12 -7.23
C LEU A 210 -4.51 10.45 -5.75
N ILE A 211 -4.85 9.52 -4.85
CA ILE A 211 -4.68 9.69 -3.40
C ILE A 211 -3.60 8.80 -2.78
N ALA A 212 -3.19 7.74 -3.48
CA ALA A 212 -2.16 6.83 -2.99
C ALA A 212 -1.53 6.01 -4.13
N LEU A 213 -0.22 5.78 -4.01
CA LEU A 213 0.52 4.86 -4.87
C LEU A 213 0.83 3.56 -4.12
N LEU A 214 0.59 2.44 -4.78
CA LEU A 214 0.85 1.09 -4.28
C LEU A 214 1.73 0.32 -5.26
N PHE A 215 2.29 -0.78 -4.78
CA PHE A 215 3.14 -1.65 -5.57
C PHE A 215 2.54 -3.06 -5.59
N ASN A 216 2.52 -3.69 -6.76
CA ASN A 216 1.88 -4.98 -6.97
C ASN A 216 2.74 -6.16 -6.49
N ASP A 217 4.05 -6.07 -6.70
CA ASP A 217 4.94 -7.23 -6.61
C ASP A 217 5.77 -7.25 -5.32
N GLY A 218 6.41 -8.38 -5.03
CA GLY A 218 7.24 -8.56 -3.82
C GLY A 218 8.53 -7.72 -3.79
N ILE A 219 8.79 -6.93 -4.83
CA ILE A 219 9.95 -6.04 -4.96
C ILE A 219 9.50 -4.74 -5.63
N LEU A 220 10.08 -3.60 -5.22
CA LEU A 220 9.82 -2.30 -5.82
C LEU A 220 10.52 -2.13 -7.19
N PRO A 221 9.98 -1.29 -8.08
CA PRO A 221 10.60 -1.02 -9.38
C PRO A 221 12.02 -0.48 -9.23
N GLY A 222 12.98 -1.16 -9.87
CA GLY A 222 14.37 -0.74 -9.91
C GLY A 222 15.12 -0.87 -8.57
N TYR A 223 14.59 -1.61 -7.59
CA TYR A 223 15.30 -1.85 -6.34
C TYR A 223 16.58 -2.69 -6.58
N PRO A 224 17.72 -2.34 -5.94
CA PRO A 224 17.92 -1.20 -5.03
C PRO A 224 18.30 0.13 -5.71
N ASP A 225 18.80 0.08 -6.93
CA ASP A 225 19.53 1.20 -7.58
C ASP A 225 18.66 2.44 -7.83
N SER A 226 17.39 2.25 -8.22
CA SER A 226 16.45 3.33 -8.56
C SER A 226 15.67 3.86 -7.36
N LEU A 227 15.88 3.31 -6.16
CA LEU A 227 15.13 3.68 -4.95
C LEU A 227 15.24 5.19 -4.60
N PRO A 228 16.41 5.85 -4.70
CA PRO A 228 16.51 7.29 -4.44
C PRO A 228 15.67 8.14 -5.40
N VAL A 229 15.66 7.78 -6.70
CA VAL A 229 14.88 8.50 -7.72
C VAL A 229 13.39 8.23 -7.55
N LEU A 230 13.01 7.00 -7.21
CA LEU A 230 11.63 6.66 -6.85
C LEU A 230 11.13 7.49 -5.67
N ALA A 231 11.94 7.61 -4.61
CA ALA A 231 11.60 8.41 -3.44
C ALA A 231 11.45 9.90 -3.76
N GLU A 232 12.35 10.46 -4.57
CA GLU A 232 12.27 11.86 -4.98
C GLU A 232 11.04 12.12 -5.86
N SER A 233 10.78 11.25 -6.84
CA SER A 233 9.65 11.38 -7.75
C SER A 233 8.33 11.31 -7.00
N ILE A 234 8.17 10.35 -6.06
CA ILE A 234 6.95 10.25 -5.23
C ILE A 234 6.81 11.45 -4.30
N ARG A 235 7.91 12.00 -3.77
CA ARG A 235 7.85 13.20 -2.93
C ARG A 235 7.27 14.40 -3.69
N GLN A 236 7.62 14.55 -4.97
CA GLN A 236 7.11 15.63 -5.83
C GLN A 236 5.62 15.46 -6.14
N LEU A 237 5.10 14.23 -6.20
CA LEU A 237 3.68 13.97 -6.39
C LEU A 237 2.82 14.35 -5.17
N ASP A 238 3.44 14.49 -4.00
CA ASP A 238 2.75 14.73 -2.73
C ASP A 238 1.65 13.69 -2.38
N VAL A 239 1.76 12.47 -2.92
CA VAL A 239 0.88 11.34 -2.57
C VAL A 239 1.59 10.35 -1.64
N PRO A 240 0.89 9.77 -0.64
CA PRO A 240 1.46 8.74 0.20
C PRO A 240 1.61 7.40 -0.54
N VAL A 241 2.56 6.59 -0.06
CA VAL A 241 2.68 5.19 -0.46
C VAL A 241 1.81 4.28 0.40
N GLY A 242 1.18 3.29 -0.21
CA GLY A 242 0.39 2.27 0.46
C GLY A 242 1.27 1.13 1.00
N ILE A 243 1.06 0.74 2.25
CA ILE A 243 1.64 -0.45 2.86
C ILE A 243 0.55 -1.50 2.98
N ILE A 244 0.66 -2.57 2.19
CA ILE A 244 -0.33 -3.66 2.17
C ILE A 244 -0.05 -4.60 3.36
N GLU A 245 -1.05 -4.80 4.21
CA GLU A 245 -0.93 -5.66 5.38
C GLU A 245 -0.63 -7.12 4.97
N PHE A 246 0.36 -7.73 5.63
CA PHE A 246 0.83 -9.10 5.38
C PHE A 246 1.47 -9.34 4.00
N PHE A 247 1.91 -8.27 3.32
CA PHE A 247 2.61 -8.37 2.05
C PHE A 247 3.96 -7.65 2.11
N PRO A 248 5.04 -8.31 2.60
CA PRO A 248 6.35 -7.69 2.66
C PRO A 248 6.91 -7.49 1.23
N GLN A 249 7.43 -6.30 0.96
CA GLN A 249 7.97 -5.92 -0.34
C GLN A 249 9.40 -5.39 -0.19
N ALA A 250 10.34 -5.94 -0.95
CA ALA A 250 11.73 -5.52 -0.92
C ALA A 250 11.86 -4.05 -1.38
N GLY A 251 12.43 -3.21 -0.49
CA GLY A 251 12.62 -1.77 -0.72
C GLY A 251 11.54 -0.86 -0.14
N LEU A 252 10.36 -1.39 0.23
CA LEU A 252 9.25 -0.55 0.69
C LEU A 252 9.56 0.18 2.00
N ASP A 253 10.11 -0.52 2.99
CA ASP A 253 10.45 0.10 4.28
C ASP A 253 11.47 1.24 4.12
N SER A 254 12.48 1.03 3.28
CA SER A 254 13.48 2.05 2.95
C SER A 254 12.83 3.24 2.23
N LEU A 255 11.93 3.00 1.27
CA LEU A 255 11.17 4.06 0.59
C LEU A 255 10.35 4.89 1.59
N VAL A 256 9.59 4.22 2.46
CA VAL A 256 8.75 4.88 3.48
C VAL A 256 9.59 5.74 4.41
N GLN A 257 10.78 5.28 4.80
CA GLN A 257 11.72 6.06 5.60
C GLN A 257 12.22 7.30 4.84
N SER A 258 12.62 7.15 3.57
CA SER A 258 13.04 8.27 2.70
C SER A 258 11.94 9.29 2.40
N LEU A 259 10.67 8.87 2.50
CA LEU A 259 9.49 9.74 2.39
C LEU A 259 9.07 10.35 3.74
N GLY A 260 9.89 10.23 4.79
CA GLY A 260 9.58 10.81 6.10
C GLY A 260 8.38 10.16 6.79
N LYS A 261 8.16 8.86 6.56
CA LYS A 261 7.02 8.08 7.06
C LYS A 261 5.66 8.51 6.49
N LYS A 262 5.64 9.19 5.34
CA LYS A 262 4.42 9.52 4.59
C LYS A 262 3.86 8.28 3.89
N ALA A 263 3.22 7.42 4.67
CA ALA A 263 2.64 6.17 4.19
C ALA A 263 1.27 5.89 4.82
N VAL A 264 0.43 5.16 4.10
CA VAL A 264 -0.92 4.78 4.53
C VAL A 264 -1.01 3.26 4.53
N ARG A 265 -1.57 2.69 5.60
CA ARG A 265 -1.76 1.24 5.70
C ARG A 265 -3.05 0.82 5.01
N LEU A 266 -2.92 -0.21 4.17
CA LEU A 266 -4.01 -0.84 3.44
C LEU A 266 -4.24 -2.24 3.99
N HIS A 267 -5.50 -2.57 4.31
CA HIS A 267 -5.91 -3.94 4.56
C HIS A 267 -6.73 -4.48 3.39
N ALA A 268 -6.40 -5.70 2.96
CA ALA A 268 -7.16 -6.46 1.98
C ALA A 268 -7.31 -7.89 2.49
N ILE A 269 -8.43 -8.53 2.13
CA ILE A 269 -8.60 -9.97 2.29
C ILE A 269 -8.09 -10.62 1.01
N SER A 270 -7.27 -11.66 1.12
CA SER A 270 -6.70 -12.34 -0.07
C SER A 270 -7.77 -13.06 -0.89
N ASP A 271 -7.54 -13.19 -2.21
CA ASP A 271 -8.42 -13.94 -3.12
C ASP A 271 -8.67 -15.38 -2.65
N ARG A 272 -7.61 -16.05 -2.20
CA ARG A 272 -7.68 -17.41 -1.67
C ARG A 272 -8.64 -17.52 -0.48
N GLU A 273 -8.65 -16.50 0.37
CA GLU A 273 -9.52 -16.48 1.54
C GLU A 273 -10.96 -16.11 1.17
N MET A 274 -11.14 -15.13 0.27
CA MET A 274 -12.45 -14.74 -0.28
C MET A 274 -13.16 -15.93 -0.94
N ALA A 275 -12.42 -16.72 -1.74
CA ALA A 275 -12.93 -17.92 -2.41
C ALA A 275 -13.27 -19.05 -1.43
N GLY A 276 -12.68 -19.06 -0.24
CA GLY A 276 -12.90 -20.07 0.78
C GLY A 276 -14.13 -19.80 1.67
N LYS A 277 -13.93 -19.92 2.98
CA LYS A 277 -14.98 -19.80 4.01
C LYS A 277 -15.33 -18.36 4.39
N MET A 278 -14.84 -17.37 3.64
CA MET A 278 -15.17 -15.98 3.92
C MET A 278 -16.67 -15.74 3.71
N THR A 279 -17.28 -14.99 4.62
CA THR A 279 -18.68 -14.56 4.56
C THR A 279 -18.74 -13.04 4.73
N PRO A 280 -19.81 -12.37 4.29
CA PRO A 280 -19.97 -10.93 4.47
C PRO A 280 -19.79 -10.49 5.91
N GLN A 281 -20.37 -11.20 6.89
CA GLN A 281 -20.27 -10.85 8.31
C GLN A 281 -18.82 -10.90 8.80
N ARG A 282 -18.10 -11.99 8.49
CA ARG A 282 -16.68 -12.13 8.84
C ARG A 282 -15.81 -11.08 8.15
N GLY A 283 -16.15 -10.74 6.90
CA GLY A 283 -15.51 -9.65 6.17
C GLY A 283 -15.69 -8.32 6.89
N VAL A 284 -16.93 -7.97 7.25
CA VAL A 284 -17.27 -6.75 7.99
C VAL A 284 -16.50 -6.67 9.31
N GLU A 285 -16.55 -7.72 10.14
CA GLU A 285 -15.83 -7.77 11.41
C GLU A 285 -14.32 -7.57 11.21
N ARG A 286 -13.74 -8.25 10.22
CA ARG A 286 -12.30 -8.15 9.95
C ARG A 286 -11.88 -6.77 9.47
N PHE A 287 -12.64 -6.15 8.57
CA PHE A 287 -12.35 -4.79 8.10
C PHE A 287 -12.53 -3.76 9.22
N ALA A 288 -13.55 -3.95 10.07
CA ALA A 288 -13.76 -3.11 11.24
C ALA A 288 -12.57 -3.20 12.23
N LEU A 289 -12.10 -4.40 12.55
CA LEU A 289 -10.89 -4.60 13.37
C LEU A 289 -9.63 -4.03 12.69
N ALA A 290 -9.52 -4.16 11.36
CA ALA A 290 -8.39 -3.60 10.62
C ALA A 290 -8.32 -2.07 10.75
N ALA A 291 -9.47 -1.39 10.72
CA ALA A 291 -9.56 0.05 10.88
C ALA A 291 -9.34 0.50 12.34
N ALA A 292 -9.98 -0.19 13.29
CA ALA A 292 -10.01 0.18 14.71
C ALA A 292 -8.74 -0.18 15.49
N GLU A 293 -8.19 -1.37 15.27
CA GLU A 293 -7.09 -1.89 16.10
C GLU A 293 -5.73 -1.76 15.40
N ARG A 294 -5.71 -1.91 14.08
CA ARG A 294 -4.46 -2.01 13.29
C ARG A 294 -4.14 -0.75 12.50
N ASN A 295 -4.94 0.30 12.69
CA ASN A 295 -4.75 1.62 12.08
C ASN A 295 -4.64 1.57 10.55
N ASN A 296 -5.38 0.66 9.90
CA ASN A 296 -5.54 0.72 8.45
C ASN A 296 -6.47 1.88 8.09
N ARG A 297 -6.10 2.64 7.06
CA ARG A 297 -6.87 3.79 6.59
C ARG A 297 -7.37 3.63 5.16
N ILE A 298 -6.81 2.66 4.42
CA ILE A 298 -7.41 2.15 3.20
C ILE A 298 -7.92 0.73 3.47
N LEU A 299 -9.17 0.49 3.15
CA LEU A 299 -9.80 -0.83 3.22
C LEU A 299 -10.15 -1.23 1.79
N LEU A 300 -9.38 -2.17 1.22
CA LEU A 300 -9.65 -2.71 -0.11
C LEU A 300 -10.64 -3.87 0.03
N ALA A 301 -11.91 -3.58 -0.15
CA ALA A 301 -12.97 -4.56 -0.11
C ALA A 301 -13.07 -5.30 -1.45
N ARG A 302 -13.04 -6.63 -1.39
CA ARG A 302 -13.24 -7.51 -2.53
C ARG A 302 -14.67 -8.04 -2.58
N PHE A 303 -15.15 -8.33 -3.77
CA PHE A 303 -16.47 -8.88 -4.01
C PHE A 303 -16.51 -10.41 -3.87
N PHE A 304 -17.68 -10.92 -3.55
CA PHE A 304 -17.97 -12.34 -3.51
C PHE A 304 -18.48 -12.80 -4.88
N PHE A 305 -17.78 -13.78 -5.48
CA PHE A 305 -18.14 -14.42 -6.75
C PHE A 305 -18.37 -15.93 -6.58
N LYS A 306 -19.23 -16.31 -5.62
CA LYS A 306 -19.52 -17.73 -5.34
C LYS A 306 -20.67 -18.24 -6.22
N PRO A 307 -20.59 -19.46 -6.80
CA PRO A 307 -21.62 -20.00 -7.70
C PRO A 307 -23.03 -20.11 -7.07
N GLU A 308 -23.09 -20.24 -5.75
CA GLU A 308 -24.32 -20.34 -4.97
C GLU A 308 -25.06 -19.00 -4.79
N ILE A 309 -24.43 -17.88 -5.15
CA ILE A 309 -25.05 -16.55 -5.11
C ILE A 309 -25.82 -16.33 -6.41
N ARG A 310 -27.15 -16.14 -6.30
CA ARG A 310 -28.03 -15.90 -7.46
C ARG A 310 -27.90 -14.51 -8.05
N ASP A 311 -27.89 -13.49 -7.18
CA ASP A 311 -27.74 -12.09 -7.56
C ASP A 311 -26.44 -11.56 -6.96
N LEU A 312 -25.38 -11.57 -7.78
CA LEU A 312 -24.06 -11.13 -7.38
C LEU A 312 -24.03 -9.64 -7.04
N LEU A 313 -24.79 -8.81 -7.76
CA LEU A 313 -24.80 -7.37 -7.56
C LEU A 313 -25.45 -7.03 -6.22
N ALA A 314 -26.69 -7.46 -6.00
CA ALA A 314 -27.41 -7.17 -4.76
C ALA A 314 -26.66 -7.73 -3.54
N TYR A 315 -26.06 -8.91 -3.66
CA TYR A 315 -25.27 -9.52 -2.59
C TYR A 315 -24.07 -8.64 -2.20
N ASN A 316 -23.31 -8.17 -3.18
CA ASN A 316 -22.13 -7.34 -2.94
C ASN A 316 -22.48 -5.91 -2.51
N LEU A 317 -23.57 -5.32 -3.02
CA LEU A 317 -24.08 -4.03 -2.54
C LEU A 317 -24.51 -4.10 -1.07
N ASN A 318 -25.21 -5.17 -0.67
CA ASN A 318 -25.60 -5.38 0.73
C ASN A 318 -24.38 -5.57 1.64
N TYR A 319 -23.36 -6.29 1.16
CA TYR A 319 -22.09 -6.44 1.88
C TYR A 319 -21.39 -5.09 2.06
N MET A 320 -21.27 -4.27 1.01
CA MET A 320 -20.67 -2.93 1.07
C MET A 320 -21.45 -2.01 1.99
N GLY A 321 -22.78 -2.00 1.91
CA GLY A 321 -23.63 -1.21 2.80
C GLY A 321 -23.47 -1.61 4.27
N SER A 322 -23.40 -2.92 4.55
CA SER A 322 -23.18 -3.43 5.91
C SER A 322 -21.80 -3.04 6.45
N LEU A 323 -20.76 -3.10 5.60
CA LEU A 323 -19.42 -2.66 5.94
C LEU A 323 -19.38 -1.15 6.23
N SER A 324 -19.97 -0.35 5.36
CA SER A 324 -20.03 1.10 5.52
C SER A 324 -20.77 1.50 6.81
N ALA A 325 -21.91 0.86 7.09
CA ALA A 325 -22.68 1.08 8.31
C ALA A 325 -21.90 0.68 9.57
N ALA A 326 -21.21 -0.47 9.56
CA ALA A 326 -20.41 -0.92 10.69
C ALA A 326 -19.27 0.07 11.01
N LEU A 327 -18.57 0.58 9.99
CA LEU A 327 -17.50 1.55 10.17
C LEU A 327 -18.04 2.91 10.66
N LYS A 328 -19.16 3.39 10.13
CA LYS A 328 -19.84 4.61 10.63
C LYS A 328 -20.28 4.49 12.08
N ASN A 329 -20.84 3.33 12.47
CA ASN A 329 -21.24 3.06 13.85
C ASN A 329 -20.04 3.05 14.82
N GLN A 330 -18.85 2.71 14.32
CA GLN A 330 -17.60 2.84 15.05
C GLN A 330 -17.02 4.26 14.99
N GLY A 331 -17.74 5.25 14.47
CA GLY A 331 -17.34 6.66 14.43
C GLY A 331 -16.31 7.01 13.36
N PHE A 332 -16.12 6.17 12.34
CA PHE A 332 -15.29 6.51 11.18
C PHE A 332 -16.05 7.37 10.18
N THR A 333 -15.32 8.22 9.47
CA THR A 333 -15.81 9.04 8.36
C THR A 333 -15.16 8.62 7.06
N PHE A 334 -15.86 8.73 5.94
CA PHE A 334 -15.32 8.34 4.64
C PHE A 334 -14.70 9.53 3.90
N GLY A 335 -13.56 9.31 3.25
CA GLY A 335 -12.85 10.28 2.42
C GLY A 335 -11.38 9.89 2.22
N PRO A 336 -10.59 10.73 1.52
CA PRO A 336 -9.21 10.41 1.17
C PRO A 336 -8.39 10.02 2.39
N ALA A 337 -7.75 8.85 2.34
CA ALA A 337 -6.96 8.35 3.45
C ALA A 337 -5.73 9.25 3.72
N VAL A 338 -5.59 9.70 4.96
CA VAL A 338 -4.48 10.57 5.37
C VAL A 338 -3.45 9.74 6.15
N PRO A 339 -2.13 9.89 5.86
CA PRO A 339 -1.07 9.31 6.66
C PRO A 339 -1.22 9.69 8.14
N PHE A 340 -0.79 8.81 9.03
CA PHE A 340 -0.65 9.20 10.43
C PHE A 340 0.48 10.22 10.54
N GLY A 341 0.20 11.34 11.21
CA GLY A 341 1.24 12.28 11.60
C GLY A 341 2.30 11.57 12.45
N SER A 342 3.55 12.03 12.33
CA SER A 342 4.61 11.58 13.22
C SER A 342 4.24 11.95 14.66
N LEU A 343 4.35 10.98 15.58
CA LEU A 343 4.22 11.28 17.00
C LEU A 343 5.39 12.20 17.39
N PRO A 344 5.13 13.43 17.89
CA PRO A 344 6.19 14.30 18.38
C PRO A 344 6.70 13.73 19.71
N VAL A 345 7.66 12.82 19.64
CA VAL A 345 8.21 12.20 20.84
C VAL A 345 9.35 13.08 21.37
N SER A 346 9.10 13.76 22.49
CA SER A 346 10.13 14.55 23.17
C SER A 346 11.24 13.63 23.70
N ARG A 347 12.50 13.94 23.37
CA ARG A 347 13.68 13.23 23.89
C ARG A 347 13.72 13.25 25.42
N LEU A 348 13.25 14.35 26.03
CA LEU A 348 13.17 14.48 27.48
C LEU A 348 12.12 13.54 28.07
N SER A 349 10.94 13.43 27.44
CA SER A 349 9.90 12.50 27.89
C SER A 349 10.39 11.05 27.82
N LEU A 350 11.05 10.67 26.72
CA LEU A 350 11.66 9.35 26.61
C LEU A 350 12.73 9.11 27.67
N PHE A 351 13.62 10.09 27.86
CA PHE A 351 14.67 10.00 28.86
C PHE A 351 14.09 9.68 30.24
N LEU A 352 13.11 10.47 30.67
CA LEU A 352 12.42 10.30 31.96
C LEU A 352 11.72 8.94 32.06
N ILE A 353 11.01 8.50 31.01
CA ILE A 353 10.35 7.18 31.00
C ILE A 353 11.38 6.05 31.16
N GLY A 354 12.51 6.12 30.45
CA GLY A 354 13.58 5.13 30.54
C GLY A 354 14.23 5.07 31.93
N LEU A 355 14.29 6.19 32.67
CA LEU A 355 14.75 6.18 34.06
C LEU A 355 13.87 5.32 34.96
N GLY A 356 12.56 5.27 34.74
CA GLY A 356 11.65 4.40 35.48
C GLY A 356 11.90 2.92 35.23
N VAL A 357 12.23 2.56 33.98
CA VAL A 357 12.63 1.19 33.63
C VAL A 357 13.94 0.82 34.34
N ILE A 358 14.95 1.70 34.27
CA ILE A 358 16.24 1.48 34.96
C ILE A 358 16.06 1.39 36.47
N ALA A 359 15.27 2.30 37.07
CA ALA A 359 15.00 2.31 38.50
C ALA A 359 14.27 1.04 38.96
N GLY A 360 13.30 0.56 38.17
CA GLY A 360 12.66 -0.74 38.38
C GLY A 360 13.63 -1.90 38.28
N GLY A 361 14.53 -1.87 37.29
CA GLY A 361 15.57 -2.88 37.12
C GLY A 361 16.53 -2.92 38.31
N VAL A 362 16.96 -1.76 38.81
CA VAL A 362 17.77 -1.67 40.04
C VAL A 362 17.01 -2.22 41.24
N PHE A 363 15.71 -1.93 41.35
CA PHE A 363 14.86 -2.45 42.41
C PHE A 363 14.75 -3.99 42.36
N LEU A 364 14.50 -4.55 41.18
CA LEU A 364 14.44 -6.01 40.96
C LEU A 364 15.80 -6.67 41.21
N CYS A 365 16.89 -6.13 40.66
CA CYS A 365 18.24 -6.64 40.90
C CYS A 365 18.61 -6.57 42.37
N HIS A 366 18.21 -5.53 43.09
CA HIS A 366 18.48 -5.44 44.53
C HIS A 366 17.84 -6.61 45.31
N TRP A 367 16.73 -7.17 44.81
CA TRP A 367 16.09 -8.34 45.38
C TRP A 367 16.84 -9.65 45.08
N LEU A 368 17.53 -9.74 43.93
CA LEU A 368 18.22 -10.94 43.47
C LEU A 368 19.72 -10.98 43.82
N MET A 369 20.36 -9.83 43.99
CA MET A 369 21.82 -9.74 44.15
C MET A 369 22.23 -8.62 45.12
N PRO A 370 23.49 -8.64 45.62
CA PRO A 370 23.98 -7.61 46.53
C PRO A 370 23.86 -6.20 45.94
N ALA A 371 23.47 -5.23 46.78
CA ALA A 371 23.19 -3.85 46.39
C ALA A 371 24.25 -3.22 45.46
N ARG A 372 25.54 -3.46 45.73
CA ARG A 372 26.65 -2.97 44.90
C ARG A 372 26.49 -3.31 43.41
N TRP A 373 26.08 -4.55 43.11
CA TRP A 373 25.95 -5.02 41.74
C TRP A 373 24.70 -4.47 41.08
N ALA A 374 23.59 -4.36 41.82
CA ALA A 374 22.38 -3.70 41.34
C ALA A 374 22.64 -2.23 40.93
N PHE A 375 23.40 -1.47 41.71
CA PHE A 375 23.75 -0.08 41.38
C PHE A 375 24.75 0.03 40.23
N ILE A 376 25.73 -0.88 40.13
CA ILE A 376 26.66 -0.92 38.98
C ILE A 376 25.86 -1.18 37.69
N LEU A 377 24.97 -2.17 37.68
CA LEU A 377 24.12 -2.46 36.54
C LEU A 377 23.17 -1.31 36.20
N GLY A 378 22.59 -0.65 37.22
CA GLY A 378 21.78 0.55 37.04
C GLY A 378 22.56 1.72 36.41
N ALA A 379 23.78 1.96 36.86
CA ALA A 379 24.66 2.99 36.30
C ALA A 379 25.04 2.68 34.84
N LEU A 380 25.35 1.41 34.54
CA LEU A 380 25.60 0.96 33.17
C LEU A 380 24.35 1.12 32.28
N GLY A 381 23.17 0.76 32.81
CA GLY A 381 21.90 0.95 32.12
C GLY A 381 21.59 2.42 31.85
N PHE A 382 21.86 3.31 32.80
CA PHE A 382 21.73 4.75 32.64
C PHE A 382 22.68 5.31 31.58
N LEU A 383 23.96 4.95 31.63
CA LEU A 383 24.95 5.39 30.65
C LEU A 383 24.62 4.88 29.25
N GLY A 384 24.21 3.62 29.13
CA GLY A 384 23.76 3.03 27.87
C GLY A 384 22.52 3.74 27.32
N TRP A 385 21.55 4.05 28.17
CA TRP A 385 20.35 4.79 27.77
C TRP A 385 20.68 6.20 27.27
N LEU A 386 21.53 6.91 28.02
CA LEU A 386 21.98 8.25 27.65
C LEU A 386 22.75 8.23 26.32
N ALA A 387 23.61 7.24 26.11
CA ALA A 387 24.34 7.07 24.85
C ALA A 387 23.40 6.81 23.67
N ILE A 388 22.40 5.93 23.82
CA ILE A 388 21.42 5.64 22.76
C ILE A 388 20.65 6.90 22.36
N LEU A 389 20.19 7.69 23.34
CA LEU A 389 19.50 8.95 23.08
C LEU A 389 20.41 10.00 22.44
N ALA A 390 21.68 10.08 22.85
CA ALA A 390 22.66 11.01 22.29
C ALA A 390 23.02 10.67 20.83
N LEU A 391 23.12 9.37 20.50
CA LEU A 391 23.37 8.88 19.15
C LEU A 391 22.14 8.95 18.22
N GLY A 392 20.99 9.39 18.73
CA GLY A 392 19.76 9.52 17.93
C GLY A 392 19.10 8.20 17.56
N ARG A 393 19.52 7.06 18.14
CA ARG A 393 18.96 5.72 17.88
C ARG A 393 17.66 5.49 18.69
N ILE A 394 16.70 6.40 18.53
CA ILE A 394 15.50 6.48 19.36
C ILE A 394 14.62 5.23 19.23
N ASP A 395 14.39 4.73 18.01
CA ASP A 395 13.49 3.60 17.77
C ASP A 395 14.02 2.31 18.43
N GLU A 396 15.32 2.04 18.29
CA GLU A 396 15.99 0.92 18.96
C GLU A 396 16.00 1.06 20.49
N GLY A 397 16.23 2.28 20.97
CA GLY A 397 16.18 2.58 22.39
C GLY A 397 14.81 2.30 23.01
N ARG A 398 13.73 2.64 22.30
CA ARG A 398 12.36 2.34 22.72
C ARG A 398 12.10 0.84 22.77
N LEU A 399 12.57 0.09 21.78
CA LEU A 399 12.46 -1.38 21.76
C LEU A 399 13.18 -2.00 22.97
N LEU A 400 14.40 -1.55 23.26
CA LEU A 400 15.19 -2.05 24.39
C LEU A 400 14.54 -1.72 25.74
N MET A 401 14.03 -0.49 25.91
CA MET A 401 13.33 -0.10 27.14
C MET A 401 11.98 -0.80 27.29
N ALA A 402 11.25 -1.04 26.21
CA ALA A 402 10.01 -1.82 26.23
C ALA A 402 10.27 -3.27 26.63
N LEU A 403 11.31 -3.90 26.07
CA LEU A 403 11.75 -5.24 26.46
C LEU A 403 12.14 -5.28 27.95
N GLY A 404 12.94 -4.31 28.41
CA GLY A 404 13.31 -4.19 29.82
C GLY A 404 12.08 -4.03 30.73
N ALA A 405 11.11 -3.21 30.34
CA ALA A 405 9.89 -3.00 31.11
C ALA A 405 9.08 -4.30 31.26
N VAL A 406 8.91 -5.09 30.21
CA VAL A 406 8.19 -6.38 30.28
C VAL A 406 8.91 -7.39 31.19
N VAL A 407 10.24 -7.40 31.21
CA VAL A 407 11.01 -8.29 32.09
C VAL A 407 10.91 -7.86 33.55
N ILE A 408 10.92 -6.55 33.81
CA ILE A 408 10.93 -5.98 35.17
C ILE A 408 9.54 -5.95 35.80
N TYR A 409 8.51 -5.73 34.96
CA TYR A 409 7.11 -5.63 35.34
C TYR A 409 6.30 -6.65 34.50
N PRO A 410 6.47 -7.96 34.75
CA PRO A 410 5.81 -9.01 33.99
C PRO A 410 4.29 -9.06 34.18
#